data_AF-A0A3P1ZV03-F1
#
_entry.id   AF-A0A3P1ZV03-F1
#
_cell.length_a   1.000
_cell.length_b   1.000
_cell.length_c   1.000
_cell.angle_alpha   90.00
_cell.angle_beta   90.00
_cell.angle_gamma   90.00
#
_symmetry.space_group_name_H-M   'P 1'
#
loop_
_entity.id
_entity.type
_entity.pdbx_description
1 polymer ?
#
loop_
_entity_poly.entity_id
_entity_poly.type
_entity_poly.pdbx_seq_one_letter_code
_entity_poly.pdbx_strand_id
1 'polypeptide(L)'
;MVTCRKLRKNLLLALLVLLLAGLVYAGAELMGQANKNAADAGSAGMDMEMASLDTIKQSQTNKVNWSEERALKKKIDQADSMYRTQAGKAKSDIAASGRVSESTRSAGLAAAERFRQASNAYADFWERNNGKSRARLAREAGLSRMKNADMVFNDVDSAKISAYNEQQDALAKARKEYLKDAKTDVSDADRAEIRRSLMPRLNRLNGEITSLVSSITNLLSQVKGQAGGMGMGSLGGCARQAVMTGPVDGPAALLSPLMGLLNMAKGLGSNVSSLMGDINSL
;
A
#
# COMPACT_ATOMS: atom_id res chain seq x y z
N MET A 1 -34.85 -47.24 -21.46
CA MET A 1 -34.83 -46.05 -20.57
C MET A 1 -33.54 -45.87 -19.73
N VAL A 2 -32.49 -46.70 -19.87
CA VAL A 2 -31.28 -46.62 -19.02
C VAL A 2 -30.18 -45.69 -19.58
N THR A 3 -30.13 -45.48 -20.90
CA THR A 3 -29.12 -44.68 -21.59
C THR A 3 -29.28 -43.16 -21.39
N CYS A 4 -30.51 -42.63 -21.31
CA CYS A 4 -30.75 -41.20 -21.05
C CYS A 4 -30.34 -40.73 -19.64
N ARG A 5 -30.32 -41.62 -18.63
CA ARG A 5 -29.94 -41.25 -17.25
C ARG A 5 -28.44 -41.06 -17.07
N LYS A 6 -27.60 -41.89 -17.72
CA LYS A 6 -26.13 -41.75 -17.67
C LYS A 6 -25.65 -40.52 -18.43
N LEU A 7 -26.23 -40.24 -19.60
CA LEU A 7 -25.90 -39.06 -20.40
C LEU A 7 -26.25 -37.75 -19.66
N ARG A 8 -27.44 -37.68 -19.03
CA ARG A 8 -27.86 -36.53 -18.21
C ARG A 8 -26.95 -36.31 -16.99
N LYS A 9 -26.50 -37.37 -16.31
CA LYS A 9 -25.55 -37.25 -15.18
C LYS A 9 -24.20 -36.69 -15.62
N ASN A 10 -23.65 -37.15 -16.74
CA ASN A 10 -22.35 -36.66 -17.24
C ASN A 10 -22.46 -35.22 -17.76
N LEU A 11 -23.57 -34.86 -18.40
CA LEU A 11 -23.82 -33.48 -18.85
C LEU A 11 -23.98 -32.51 -17.68
N LEU A 12 -24.70 -32.93 -16.63
CA LEU A 12 -24.83 -32.16 -15.38
C LEU A 12 -23.48 -31.99 -14.69
N LEU A 13 -22.63 -33.02 -14.66
CA LEU A 13 -21.29 -32.94 -14.08
C LEU A 13 -20.39 -31.96 -14.85
N ALA A 14 -20.41 -32.02 -16.18
CA ALA A 14 -19.64 -31.11 -17.03
C ALA A 14 -20.10 -29.64 -16.89
N LEU A 15 -21.42 -29.40 -16.79
CA LEU A 15 -21.98 -28.07 -16.51
C LEU A 15 -21.59 -27.55 -15.14
N LEU A 16 -21.53 -28.43 -14.13
CA LEU A 16 -21.12 -28.09 -12.77
C LEU A 16 -19.63 -27.73 -12.69
N VAL A 17 -18.77 -28.47 -13.42
CA VAL A 17 -17.33 -28.18 -13.53
C VAL A 17 -17.10 -26.85 -14.26
N LEU A 18 -17.85 -26.55 -15.32
CA LEU A 18 -17.76 -25.27 -16.03
C LEU A 18 -18.25 -24.09 -15.18
N LEU A 19 -19.31 -24.27 -14.40
CA LEU A 19 -19.79 -23.28 -13.42
C LEU A 19 -18.77 -23.03 -12.31
N LEU A 20 -18.15 -24.08 -11.77
CA LEU A 20 -17.08 -23.97 -10.79
C LEU A 20 -15.85 -23.27 -11.38
N ALA A 21 -15.45 -23.60 -12.61
CA ALA A 21 -14.34 -22.95 -13.29
C ALA A 21 -14.62 -21.45 -13.54
N GLY A 22 -15.85 -21.10 -13.93
CA GLY A 22 -16.27 -19.69 -14.08
C GLY A 22 -16.28 -18.90 -12.78
N LEU A 23 -16.70 -19.52 -11.67
CA LEU A 23 -16.67 -18.91 -10.34
C LEU A 23 -15.23 -18.71 -9.82
N VAL A 24 -14.35 -19.68 -10.05
CA VAL A 24 -12.92 -19.58 -9.70
C VAL A 24 -12.24 -18.48 -10.52
N TYR A 25 -12.56 -18.35 -11.81
CA TYR A 25 -12.01 -17.32 -12.68
C TYR A 25 -12.44 -15.90 -12.25
N ALA A 26 -13.73 -15.69 -11.97
CA ALA A 26 -14.23 -14.39 -11.48
C ALA A 26 -13.64 -14.01 -10.11
N GLY A 27 -13.48 -14.97 -9.20
CA GLY A 27 -12.83 -14.75 -7.91
C GLY A 27 -11.34 -14.36 -8.05
N ALA A 28 -10.62 -15.01 -8.96
CA ALA A 28 -9.22 -14.71 -9.25
C ALA A 28 -9.04 -13.31 -9.87
N GLU A 29 -9.94 -12.90 -10.76
CA GLU A 29 -9.91 -11.56 -11.36
C GLU A 29 -10.14 -10.47 -10.30
N LEU A 30 -11.14 -10.64 -9.42
CA LEU A 30 -11.41 -9.70 -8.34
C LEU A 30 -10.24 -9.60 -7.34
N MET A 31 -9.61 -10.74 -7.02
CA MET A 31 -8.41 -10.77 -6.18
C MET A 31 -7.25 -10.02 -6.87
N GLY A 32 -7.06 -10.22 -8.18
CA GLY A 32 -6.07 -9.49 -8.97
C GLY A 32 -6.29 -7.97 -8.96
N GLN A 33 -7.54 -7.52 -9.08
CA GLN A 33 -7.88 -6.10 -8.96
C GLN A 33 -7.64 -5.55 -7.55
N ALA A 34 -7.92 -6.35 -6.51
CA ALA A 34 -7.66 -5.95 -5.12
C ALA A 34 -6.15 -5.84 -4.84
N ASN A 35 -5.35 -6.79 -5.31
CA ASN A 35 -3.88 -6.74 -5.25
C ASN A 35 -3.33 -5.53 -6.00
N LYS A 36 -3.89 -5.21 -7.18
CA LYS A 36 -3.52 -4.00 -7.94
C LYS A 36 -3.78 -2.74 -7.11
N ASN A 37 -4.97 -2.61 -6.52
CA ASN A 37 -5.31 -1.46 -5.68
C ASN A 37 -4.39 -1.37 -4.45
N ALA A 38 -4.01 -2.49 -3.84
CA ALA A 38 -3.02 -2.52 -2.77
C ALA A 38 -1.64 -2.02 -3.24
N ALA A 39 -1.17 -2.44 -4.42
CA ALA A 39 0.09 -1.98 -5.00
C ALA A 39 0.07 -0.49 -5.40
N ASP A 40 -1.06 0.02 -5.91
CA ASP A 40 -1.24 1.44 -6.23
C ASP A 40 -1.27 2.29 -4.95
N ALA A 41 -1.99 1.83 -3.92
CA ALA A 41 -2.00 2.48 -2.62
C ALA A 41 -0.62 2.48 -1.95
N GLY A 42 0.10 1.36 -2.10
CA GLY A 42 1.47 1.26 -1.63
C GLY A 42 2.41 2.24 -2.33
N SER A 43 2.20 2.49 -3.63
CA SER A 43 2.96 3.47 -4.41
C SER A 43 2.75 4.90 -3.89
N ALA A 44 1.49 5.27 -3.64
CA ALA A 44 1.17 6.55 -3.02
C ALA A 44 1.78 6.67 -1.60
N GLY A 45 1.79 5.54 -0.88
CA GLY A 45 2.41 5.39 0.42
C GLY A 45 3.90 5.69 0.47
N MET A 46 4.68 5.05 -0.40
CA MET A 46 6.13 5.29 -0.48
C MET A 46 6.46 6.74 -0.90
N ASP A 47 5.61 7.36 -1.73
CA ASP A 47 5.72 8.78 -2.07
C ASP A 47 5.48 9.68 -0.85
N MET A 48 4.52 9.33 0.01
CA MET A 48 4.31 10.04 1.29
C MET A 48 5.48 9.90 2.25
N GLU A 49 6.07 8.71 2.35
CA GLU A 49 7.25 8.47 3.19
C GLU A 49 8.44 9.32 2.73
N MET A 50 8.72 9.31 1.43
CA MET A 50 9.79 10.12 0.86
C MET A 50 9.51 11.62 0.97
N ALA A 51 8.28 12.06 0.69
CA ALA A 51 7.90 13.47 0.88
C ALA A 51 8.08 13.89 2.35
N SER A 52 7.77 13.02 3.30
CA SER A 52 7.98 13.28 4.72
C SER A 52 9.47 13.40 5.05
N LEU A 53 10.32 12.50 4.56
CA LEU A 53 11.79 12.59 4.75
C LEU A 53 12.41 13.81 4.08
N ASP A 54 11.91 14.21 2.91
CA ASP A 54 12.43 15.36 2.15
C ASP A 54 12.10 16.71 2.81
N THR A 55 11.23 16.72 3.83
CA THR A 55 11.06 17.89 4.71
C THR A 55 12.25 18.12 5.64
N ILE A 56 13.09 17.10 5.86
CA ILE A 56 14.29 17.22 6.68
C ILE A 56 15.32 18.07 5.92
N LYS A 57 15.66 19.23 6.51
CA LYS A 57 16.63 20.18 5.96
C LYS A 57 17.72 20.52 6.97
N GLN A 58 18.71 21.24 6.47
CA GLN A 58 19.82 21.74 7.26
C GLN A 58 19.31 22.53 8.47
N SER A 59 19.78 22.11 9.64
CA SER A 59 19.47 22.70 10.94
C SER A 59 20.34 23.93 11.15
N GLN A 60 19.75 24.99 11.69
CA GLN A 60 20.44 26.21 12.12
C GLN A 60 21.06 26.04 13.51
N THR A 61 20.54 25.12 14.32
CA THR A 61 20.95 24.94 15.72
C THR A 61 21.88 23.74 15.92
N ASN A 62 21.64 22.63 15.23
CA ASN A 62 22.45 21.42 15.35
C ASN A 62 23.68 21.50 14.43
N LYS A 63 24.86 21.56 15.05
CA LYS A 63 26.15 21.47 14.34
C LYS A 63 26.42 20.02 13.98
N VAL A 64 26.18 19.65 12.73
CA VAL A 64 26.36 18.27 12.24
C VAL A 64 27.29 18.21 11.03
N ASN A 65 27.82 17.03 10.75
CA ASN A 65 28.55 16.78 9.52
C ASN A 65 27.58 16.64 8.34
N TRP A 66 27.39 17.72 7.58
CA TRP A 66 26.50 17.74 6.41
C TRP A 66 26.95 16.84 5.27
N SER A 67 28.24 16.50 5.19
CA SER A 67 28.70 15.52 4.19
C SER A 67 28.22 14.11 4.53
N GLU A 68 28.29 13.75 5.81
CA GLU A 68 27.81 12.47 6.32
C GLU A 68 26.28 12.36 6.22
N GLU A 69 25.57 13.42 6.61
CA GLU A 69 24.12 13.54 6.48
C GLU A 69 23.67 13.25 5.03
N ARG A 70 24.27 13.94 4.05
CA ARG A 70 23.96 13.75 2.63
C ARG A 70 24.29 12.36 2.13
N ALA A 71 25.39 11.76 2.60
CA ALA A 71 25.75 10.39 2.26
C ALA A 71 24.72 9.38 2.79
N LEU A 72 24.18 9.59 3.99
CA LEU A 72 23.11 8.77 4.55
C LEU A 72 21.79 8.96 3.80
N LYS A 73 21.40 10.20 3.48
CA LYS A 73 20.22 10.47 2.64
C LYS A 73 20.32 9.80 1.27
N LYS A 74 21.50 9.83 0.64
CA LYS A 74 21.74 9.12 -0.63
C LYS A 74 21.51 7.60 -0.51
N LYS A 75 21.84 6.97 0.62
CA LYS A 75 21.54 5.55 0.85
C LYS A 75 20.04 5.28 0.94
N ILE A 76 19.28 6.19 1.55
CA ILE A 76 17.80 6.13 1.56
C ILE A 76 17.28 6.21 0.13
N ASP A 77 17.73 7.19 -0.66
CA ASP A 77 17.29 7.38 -2.05
C ASP A 77 17.63 6.17 -2.94
N GLN A 78 18.81 5.56 -2.73
CA GLN A 78 19.20 4.32 -3.42
C GLN A 78 18.27 3.16 -3.06
N ALA A 79 17.99 2.97 -1.77
CA ALA A 79 17.07 1.93 -1.31
C ALA A 79 15.64 2.16 -1.82
N ASP A 80 15.19 3.42 -1.87
CA ASP A 80 13.90 3.81 -2.44
C ASP A 80 13.82 3.47 -3.93
N SER A 81 14.86 3.78 -4.70
CA SER A 81 14.93 3.42 -6.13
C SER A 81 14.83 1.91 -6.37
N MET A 82 15.54 1.11 -5.55
CA MET A 82 15.44 -0.36 -5.60
C MET A 82 14.02 -0.83 -5.30
N TYR A 83 13.40 -0.27 -4.26
CA TYR A 83 12.03 -0.59 -3.87
C TYR A 83 11.04 -0.26 -5.00
N ARG A 84 11.13 0.93 -5.59
CA ARG A 84 10.27 1.37 -6.72
C ARG A 84 10.35 0.45 -7.91
N THR A 85 11.56 -0.05 -8.21
CA THR A 85 11.74 -1.03 -9.28
C THR A 85 10.97 -2.31 -8.99
N GLN A 86 11.03 -2.83 -7.76
CA GLN A 86 10.27 -4.03 -7.40
C GLN A 86 8.77 -3.76 -7.32
N ALA A 87 8.34 -2.60 -6.84
CA ALA A 87 6.92 -2.21 -6.84
C ALA A 87 6.36 -2.14 -8.27
N GLY A 88 7.15 -1.62 -9.22
CA GLY A 88 6.82 -1.66 -10.65
C GLY A 88 6.66 -3.09 -11.19
N LYS A 89 7.60 -3.98 -10.85
CA LYS A 89 7.49 -5.41 -11.20
C LYS A 89 6.29 -6.09 -10.55
N ALA A 90 5.96 -5.76 -9.30
CA ALA A 90 4.79 -6.31 -8.63
C ALA A 90 3.51 -5.96 -9.40
N LYS A 91 3.38 -4.72 -9.88
CA LYS A 91 2.26 -4.32 -10.74
C LYS A 91 2.22 -5.13 -12.05
N SER A 92 3.37 -5.38 -12.67
CA SER A 92 3.46 -6.22 -13.87
C SER A 92 3.05 -7.67 -13.61
N ASP A 93 3.53 -8.26 -12.51
CA ASP A 93 3.19 -9.62 -12.10
C ASP A 93 1.68 -9.76 -11.82
N ILE A 94 1.10 -8.78 -11.11
CA ILE A 94 -0.34 -8.72 -10.82
C ILE A 94 -1.14 -8.57 -12.12
N ALA A 95 -0.70 -7.73 -13.06
CA ALA A 95 -1.38 -7.59 -14.34
C ALA A 95 -1.35 -8.89 -15.17
N ALA A 96 -0.27 -9.68 -15.07
CA ALA A 96 -0.10 -10.92 -15.81
C ALA A 96 -0.82 -12.12 -15.16
N SER A 97 -0.87 -12.19 -13.83
CA SER A 97 -1.26 -13.40 -13.10
C SER A 97 -2.23 -13.16 -11.93
N GLY A 98 -2.60 -11.92 -11.67
CA GLY A 98 -3.40 -11.50 -10.51
C GLY A 98 -2.62 -11.45 -9.20
N ARG A 99 -1.35 -11.89 -9.16
CA ARG A 99 -0.56 -11.99 -7.92
C ARG A 99 0.90 -11.60 -8.16
N VAL A 100 1.60 -11.31 -7.07
CA VAL A 100 3.04 -11.01 -7.11
C VAL A 100 3.83 -12.32 -7.12
N SER A 101 4.79 -12.44 -8.04
CA SER A 101 5.67 -13.62 -8.10
C SER A 101 6.54 -13.71 -6.85
N GLU A 102 6.98 -14.93 -6.50
CA GLU A 102 7.84 -15.15 -5.33
C GLU A 102 9.15 -14.37 -5.41
N SER A 103 9.76 -14.30 -6.60
CA SER A 103 11.01 -13.59 -6.83
C SER A 103 10.84 -12.09 -6.63
N THR A 104 9.79 -11.49 -7.21
CA THR A 104 9.47 -10.07 -7.00
C THR A 104 9.13 -9.79 -5.54
N ARG A 105 8.38 -10.67 -4.88
CA ARG A 105 8.03 -10.53 -3.46
C ARG A 105 9.27 -10.50 -2.58
N SER A 106 10.11 -11.51 -2.69
CA SER A 106 11.35 -11.62 -1.92
C SER A 106 12.26 -10.41 -2.15
N ALA A 107 12.45 -10.01 -3.41
CA ALA A 107 13.25 -8.84 -3.75
C ALA A 107 12.65 -7.53 -3.21
N GLY A 108 11.33 -7.39 -3.25
CA GLY A 108 10.59 -6.24 -2.74
C GLY A 108 10.71 -6.07 -1.23
N LEU A 109 10.49 -7.15 -0.47
CA LEU A 109 10.67 -7.17 0.98
C LEU A 109 12.13 -6.89 1.37
N ALA A 110 13.10 -7.45 0.64
CA ALA A 110 14.51 -7.16 0.86
C ALA A 110 14.86 -5.70 0.55
N ALA A 111 14.25 -5.08 -0.46
CA ALA A 111 14.44 -3.66 -0.75
C ALA A 111 13.84 -2.76 0.35
N ALA A 112 12.68 -3.14 0.89
CA ALA A 112 12.06 -2.45 2.03
C ALA A 112 12.95 -2.50 3.28
N GLU A 113 13.54 -3.66 3.57
CA GLU A 113 14.45 -3.82 4.71
C GLU A 113 15.72 -2.97 4.54
N ARG A 114 16.27 -2.88 3.32
CA ARG A 114 17.38 -1.95 3.03
C ARG A 114 16.99 -0.50 3.29
N PHE A 115 15.78 -0.09 2.92
CA PHE A 115 15.28 1.24 3.19
C PHE A 115 15.12 1.50 4.69
N ARG A 116 14.58 0.53 5.44
CA ARG A 116 14.48 0.60 6.91
C ARG A 116 15.85 0.75 7.56
N GLN A 117 16.84 -0.04 7.13
CA GLN A 117 18.21 0.04 7.64
C GLN A 117 18.86 1.39 7.34
N ALA A 118 18.70 1.90 6.11
CA ALA A 118 19.21 3.23 5.73
C ALA A 118 18.53 4.34 6.55
N SER A 119 17.22 4.24 6.75
CA SER A 119 16.43 5.17 7.57
C SER A 119 16.86 5.13 9.04
N ASN A 120 17.14 3.96 9.60
CA ASN A 120 17.65 3.82 10.96
C ASN A 120 19.06 4.42 11.12
N ALA A 121 19.97 4.15 10.19
CA ALA A 121 21.30 4.76 10.22
C ALA A 121 21.23 6.30 10.14
N TYR A 122 20.30 6.83 9.35
CA TYR A 122 20.02 8.26 9.28
C TYR A 122 19.40 8.80 10.58
N ALA A 123 18.52 8.03 11.22
CA ALA A 123 17.96 8.38 12.50
C ALA A 123 19.00 8.40 13.62
N ASP A 124 19.88 7.40 13.67
CA ASP A 124 20.97 7.31 14.65
C ASP A 124 21.93 8.49 14.50
N PHE A 125 22.18 8.92 13.25
CA PHE A 125 22.89 10.16 12.96
C PHE A 125 22.20 11.37 13.58
N TRP A 126 20.89 11.51 13.44
CA TRP A 126 20.19 12.64 14.04
C TRP A 126 20.13 12.58 15.56
N GLU A 127 19.94 11.40 16.13
CA GLU A 127 19.85 11.21 17.58
C GLU A 127 21.16 11.60 18.28
N ARG A 128 22.31 11.14 17.78
CA ARG A 128 23.62 11.53 18.33
C ARG A 128 23.97 13.00 18.13
N ASN A 129 23.23 13.70 17.27
CA ASN A 129 23.41 15.11 16.94
C ASN A 129 22.25 16.00 17.44
N ASN A 130 21.55 15.58 18.51
CA ASN A 130 20.44 16.32 19.15
C ASN A 130 19.20 16.59 18.24
N GLY A 131 19.06 15.91 17.12
CA GLY A 131 17.93 16.01 16.20
C GLY A 131 16.81 15.01 16.50
N LYS A 132 16.28 14.97 17.72
CA LYS A 132 15.33 13.93 18.18
C LYS A 132 14.10 13.75 17.27
N SER A 133 13.46 14.84 16.85
CA SER A 133 12.28 14.78 15.99
C SER A 133 12.61 14.33 14.56
N ARG A 134 13.77 14.72 14.02
CA ARG A 134 14.30 14.19 12.74
C ARG A 134 14.60 12.70 12.82
N ALA A 135 15.21 12.25 13.91
CA ALA A 135 15.49 10.84 14.15
C ALA A 135 14.20 10.01 14.19
N ARG A 136 13.21 10.50 14.95
CA ARG A 136 11.89 9.85 15.03
C ARG A 136 11.23 9.77 13.66
N LEU A 137 11.16 10.89 12.93
CA LEU A 137 10.59 10.93 11.58
C LEU A 137 11.26 9.91 10.64
N ALA A 138 12.59 9.83 10.68
CA ALA A 138 13.34 8.85 9.89
C ALA A 138 13.01 7.39 10.26
N ARG A 139 12.95 7.05 11.55
CA ARG A 139 12.57 5.70 12.00
C ARG A 139 11.16 5.32 11.58
N GLU A 140 10.19 6.21 11.80
CA GLU A 140 8.80 5.93 11.43
C GLU A 140 8.62 5.77 9.91
N ALA A 141 9.39 6.51 9.10
CA ALA A 141 9.40 6.32 7.65
C ALA A 141 9.95 4.93 7.26
N GLY A 142 11.02 4.48 7.91
CA GLY A 142 11.58 3.13 7.72
C GLY A 142 10.61 2.02 8.12
N LEU A 143 9.93 2.17 9.26
CA LEU A 143 8.91 1.22 9.72
C LEU A 143 7.68 1.20 8.80
N SER A 144 7.25 2.37 8.34
CA SER A 144 6.18 2.52 7.35
C SER A 144 6.48 1.76 6.08
N ARG A 145 7.71 1.89 5.55
CA ARG A 145 8.12 1.16 4.33
C ARG A 145 8.00 -0.35 4.49
N MET A 146 8.31 -0.91 5.66
CA MET A 146 8.16 -2.35 5.90
C MET A 146 6.70 -2.79 5.87
N LYS A 147 5.81 -2.04 6.52
CA LYS A 147 4.38 -2.34 6.53
C LYS A 147 3.75 -2.15 5.15
N ASN A 148 4.20 -1.13 4.42
CA ASN A 148 3.86 -0.90 3.02
C ASN A 148 4.26 -2.12 2.18
N ALA A 149 5.49 -2.61 2.33
CA ALA A 149 6.00 -3.74 1.57
C ALA A 149 5.24 -5.04 1.86
N ASP A 150 4.91 -5.29 3.13
CA ASP A 150 4.11 -6.46 3.49
C ASP A 150 2.74 -6.44 2.82
N MET A 151 2.10 -5.27 2.72
CA MET A 151 0.85 -5.08 1.97
C MET A 151 1.03 -5.20 0.45
N VAL A 152 2.08 -4.62 -0.13
CA VAL A 152 2.26 -4.51 -1.60
C VAL A 152 2.68 -5.82 -2.25
N PHE A 153 3.59 -6.56 -1.60
CA PHE A 153 4.24 -7.72 -2.21
C PHE A 153 3.56 -9.06 -1.89
N ASN A 154 2.58 -9.05 -0.99
CA ASN A 154 1.77 -10.21 -0.67
C ASN A 154 0.34 -10.04 -1.22
N ASP A 155 -0.47 -11.08 -1.08
CA ASP A 155 -1.89 -10.94 -1.38
C ASP A 155 -2.55 -9.95 -0.42
N VAL A 156 -3.62 -9.34 -0.92
CA VAL A 156 -4.44 -8.40 -0.19
C VAL A 156 -4.97 -9.05 1.10
N ASP A 157 -4.66 -8.43 2.22
CA ASP A 157 -5.00 -8.94 3.54
C ASP A 157 -5.33 -7.78 4.49
N SER A 158 -6.45 -7.91 5.22
CA SER A 158 -6.96 -6.85 6.08
C SER A 158 -6.02 -6.52 7.24
N ALA A 159 -5.32 -7.49 7.80
CA ALA A 159 -4.39 -7.25 8.90
C ALA A 159 -3.16 -6.46 8.42
N LYS A 160 -2.64 -6.78 7.23
CA LYS A 160 -1.52 -6.05 6.62
C LYS A 160 -1.89 -4.61 6.29
N ILE A 161 -3.08 -4.41 5.74
CA ILE A 161 -3.60 -3.07 5.44
C ILE A 161 -3.78 -2.24 6.71
N SER A 162 -4.38 -2.82 7.75
CA SER A 162 -4.55 -2.15 9.05
C SER A 162 -3.21 -1.79 9.69
N ALA A 163 -2.25 -2.72 9.69
CA ALA A 163 -0.92 -2.48 10.24
C ALA A 163 -0.17 -1.35 9.49
N TYR A 164 -0.36 -1.26 8.17
CA TYR A 164 0.20 -0.17 7.39
C TYR A 164 -0.51 1.16 7.65
N ASN A 165 -1.83 1.16 7.77
CA ASN A 165 -2.61 2.35 8.10
C ASN A 165 -2.22 2.93 9.48
N GLU A 166 -2.09 2.09 10.50
CA GLU A 166 -1.62 2.49 11.83
C GLU A 166 -0.21 3.11 11.78
N GLN A 167 0.67 2.54 10.96
CA GLN A 167 2.03 3.04 10.81
C GLN A 167 2.09 4.37 10.04
N GLN A 168 1.15 4.62 9.11
CA GLN A 168 1.00 5.93 8.46
C GLN A 168 0.56 7.02 9.45
N ASP A 169 -0.28 6.68 10.43
CA ASP A 169 -0.64 7.62 11.51
C ASP A 169 0.56 7.93 12.42
N ALA A 170 1.38 6.93 12.74
CA ALA A 170 2.62 7.12 13.49
C ALA A 170 3.61 8.03 12.73
N LEU A 171 3.80 7.79 11.43
CA LEU A 171 4.59 8.65 10.56
C LEU A 171 4.05 10.08 10.50
N ALA A 172 2.74 10.25 10.37
CA ALA A 172 2.10 11.57 10.35
C ALA A 172 2.32 12.33 11.67
N LYS A 173 2.26 11.63 12.82
CA LYS A 173 2.57 12.22 14.14
C LYS A 173 4.03 12.65 14.24
N ALA A 174 4.97 11.79 13.87
CA ALA A 174 6.40 12.12 13.90
C ALA A 174 6.75 13.27 12.95
N ARG A 175 6.10 13.34 11.78
CA ARG A 175 6.24 14.45 10.84
C ARG A 175 5.73 15.76 11.43
N LYS A 176 4.55 15.77 12.05
CA LYS A 176 4.00 16.96 12.70
C LYS A 176 4.91 17.48 13.83
N GLU A 177 5.46 16.57 14.62
CA GLU A 177 6.43 16.90 15.66
C GLU A 177 7.68 17.55 15.06
N TYR A 178 8.27 16.95 14.03
CA TYR A 178 9.42 17.54 13.34
C TYR A 178 9.10 18.90 12.72
N LEU A 179 7.98 19.05 12.03
CA LEU A 179 7.62 20.30 11.36
C LEU A 179 7.36 21.43 12.36
N LYS A 180 6.98 21.14 13.61
CA LYS A 180 6.92 22.12 14.68
C LYS A 180 8.32 22.67 15.02
N ASP A 181 9.30 21.79 15.15
CA ASP A 181 10.70 22.19 15.43
C ASP A 181 11.32 22.91 14.22
N ALA A 182 11.00 22.49 13.01
CA ALA A 182 11.54 23.05 11.77
C ALA A 182 11.19 24.54 11.56
N LYS A 183 10.09 25.03 12.17
CA LYS A 183 9.69 26.45 12.10
C LYS A 183 10.76 27.39 12.64
N THR A 184 11.50 26.96 13.66
CA THR A 184 12.55 27.77 14.29
C THR A 184 13.96 27.27 13.98
N ASP A 185 14.09 26.02 13.51
CA ASP A 185 15.38 25.38 13.29
C ASP A 185 15.83 25.33 11.81
N VAL A 186 14.95 25.52 10.85
CA VAL A 186 15.30 25.54 9.41
C VAL A 186 15.43 26.98 8.91
N SER A 187 16.21 27.23 7.85
CA SER A 187 16.31 28.58 7.26
C SER A 187 15.05 28.95 6.46
N ASP A 188 14.79 30.25 6.25
CA ASP A 188 13.70 30.71 5.37
C ASP A 188 13.85 30.17 3.94
N ALA A 189 15.08 30.15 3.42
CA ALA A 189 15.38 29.63 2.09
C ALA A 189 15.05 28.13 1.98
N ASP A 190 15.43 27.33 2.99
CA ASP A 190 15.13 25.91 3.02
C ASP A 190 13.63 25.65 3.19
N ARG A 191 12.91 26.45 4.00
CA ARG A 191 11.44 26.36 4.09
C ARG A 191 10.75 26.67 2.76
N ALA A 192 11.21 27.71 2.06
CA ALA A 192 10.72 28.03 0.73
C ALA A 192 11.01 26.89 -0.27
N GLU A 193 12.18 26.25 -0.16
CA GLU A 193 12.54 25.10 -0.99
C GLU A 193 11.68 23.86 -0.70
N ILE A 194 11.35 23.59 0.57
CA ILE A 194 10.39 22.53 0.95
C ILE A 194 9.05 22.77 0.24
N ARG A 195 8.51 23.99 0.33
CA ARG A 195 7.24 24.36 -0.34
C ARG A 195 7.33 24.15 -1.85
N ARG A 196 8.36 24.70 -2.48
CA ARG A 196 8.57 24.67 -3.93
C ARG A 196 8.71 23.24 -4.47
N SER A 197 9.45 22.39 -3.76
CA SER A 197 9.74 21.02 -4.20
C SER A 197 8.63 20.02 -3.88
N LEU A 198 7.95 20.16 -2.72
CA LEU A 198 6.97 19.17 -2.26
C LEU A 198 5.53 19.50 -2.66
N MET A 199 5.11 20.76 -2.71
CA MET A 199 3.72 21.09 -3.03
C MET A 199 3.24 20.53 -4.38
N PRO A 200 4.02 20.60 -5.48
CA PRO A 200 3.61 19.98 -6.74
C PRO A 200 3.47 18.46 -6.64
N ARG A 201 4.36 17.79 -5.90
CA ARG A 201 4.33 16.35 -5.68
C ARG A 201 3.10 15.95 -4.86
N LEU A 202 2.79 16.69 -3.80
CA LEU A 202 1.63 16.44 -2.95
C LEU A 202 0.30 16.68 -3.68
N ASN A 203 0.22 17.70 -4.54
CA ASN A 203 -0.93 17.92 -5.40
C ASN A 203 -1.18 16.75 -6.35
N ARG A 204 -0.12 16.24 -6.99
CA ARG A 204 -0.21 15.06 -7.87
C ARG A 204 -0.69 13.84 -7.07
N LEU A 205 -0.07 13.60 -5.92
CA LEU A 205 -0.39 12.48 -5.05
C LEU A 205 -1.85 12.50 -4.57
N ASN A 206 -2.40 13.68 -4.29
CA ASN A 206 -3.81 13.85 -3.94
C ASN A 206 -4.76 13.40 -5.07
N GLY A 207 -4.40 13.71 -6.33
CA GLY A 207 -5.15 13.25 -7.52
C GLY A 207 -5.07 11.74 -7.72
N GLU A 208 -3.89 11.15 -7.52
CA GLU A 208 -3.67 9.70 -7.59
C GLU A 208 -4.48 8.96 -6.50
N ILE A 209 -4.51 9.48 -5.27
CA ILE A 209 -5.32 8.93 -4.17
C ILE A 209 -6.83 9.03 -4.46
N THR A 210 -7.30 10.13 -5.05
CA THR A 210 -8.71 10.29 -5.43
C THR A 210 -9.13 9.24 -6.46
N SER A 211 -8.25 8.98 -7.44
CA SER A 211 -8.46 7.94 -8.45
C SER A 211 -8.48 6.55 -7.83
N LEU A 212 -7.58 6.29 -6.88
CA LEU A 212 -7.52 5.03 -6.13
C LEU A 212 -8.78 4.79 -5.28
N VAL A 213 -9.26 5.79 -4.55
CA VAL A 213 -10.52 5.71 -3.77
C VAL A 213 -11.69 5.33 -4.68
N SER A 214 -11.75 5.90 -5.87
CA SER A 214 -12.78 5.59 -6.87
C SER A 214 -12.65 4.15 -7.38
N SER A 215 -11.43 3.70 -7.71
CA SER A 215 -11.14 2.32 -8.12
C SER A 215 -11.57 1.30 -7.06
N ILE A 216 -11.20 1.51 -5.79
CA ILE A 216 -11.57 0.62 -4.68
C ILE A 216 -13.08 0.61 -4.46
N THR A 217 -13.74 1.77 -4.54
CA THR A 217 -15.20 1.87 -4.37
C THR A 217 -15.95 1.09 -5.46
N ASN A 218 -15.50 1.21 -6.71
CA ASN A 218 -16.07 0.46 -7.83
C ASN A 218 -15.87 -1.05 -7.65
N LEU A 219 -14.67 -1.48 -7.26
CA LEU A 219 -14.39 -2.89 -6.98
C LEU A 219 -15.23 -3.41 -5.81
N LEU A 220 -15.39 -2.65 -4.74
CA LEU A 220 -16.26 -3.00 -3.62
C LEU A 220 -17.72 -3.18 -4.06
N SER A 221 -18.21 -2.34 -4.98
CA SER A 221 -19.54 -2.48 -5.57
C SER A 221 -19.67 -3.78 -6.36
N GLN A 222 -18.67 -4.11 -7.19
CA GLN A 222 -18.64 -5.38 -7.94
C GLN A 222 -18.64 -6.58 -7.01
N VAL A 223 -17.79 -6.56 -5.97
CA VAL A 223 -17.73 -7.64 -4.97
C VAL A 223 -19.05 -7.80 -4.24
N LYS A 224 -19.70 -6.69 -3.83
CA LYS A 224 -21.03 -6.73 -3.20
C LYS A 224 -22.10 -7.28 -4.14
N GLY A 225 -22.09 -6.89 -5.41
CA GLY A 225 -23.01 -7.38 -6.43
C GLY A 225 -22.87 -8.89 -6.65
N GLN A 226 -21.63 -9.40 -6.72
CA GLN A 226 -21.38 -10.84 -6.88
C GLN A 226 -21.64 -11.63 -5.60
N ALA A 227 -21.37 -11.07 -4.42
CA ALA A 227 -21.70 -11.70 -3.14
C ALA A 227 -23.22 -11.75 -2.89
N GLY A 228 -23.96 -10.71 -3.30
CA GLY A 228 -25.43 -10.66 -3.21
C GLY A 228 -26.16 -11.49 -4.25
N GLY A 229 -25.60 -11.65 -5.46
CA GLY A 229 -26.14 -12.48 -6.54
C GLY A 229 -26.05 -14.00 -6.30
N MET A 230 -25.33 -14.44 -5.28
CA MET A 230 -25.33 -15.83 -4.82
C MET A 230 -26.49 -16.17 -3.85
N GLY A 231 -27.35 -15.19 -3.53
CA GLY A 231 -28.57 -15.37 -2.75
C GLY A 231 -29.81 -15.58 -3.62
N MET A 232 -30.44 -16.75 -3.46
CA MET A 232 -31.79 -17.13 -3.93
C MET A 232 -32.01 -17.25 -5.44
N GLY A 233 -31.93 -18.48 -5.99
CA GLY A 233 -32.42 -18.73 -7.35
C GLY A 233 -32.47 -20.18 -7.83
N SER A 234 -31.35 -20.92 -7.87
CA SER A 234 -31.36 -22.16 -8.68
C SER A 234 -30.44 -23.31 -8.28
N LEU A 235 -29.66 -23.23 -7.19
CA LEU A 235 -28.78 -24.33 -6.78
C LEU A 235 -29.33 -25.04 -5.54
N GLY A 236 -30.06 -26.15 -5.79
CA GLY A 236 -30.59 -27.05 -4.77
C GLY A 236 -29.51 -27.65 -3.86
N GLY A 237 -29.91 -27.97 -2.63
CA GLY A 237 -29.07 -28.16 -1.43
C GLY A 237 -27.89 -29.13 -1.48
N CYS A 238 -27.71 -29.92 -2.55
CA CYS A 238 -26.53 -30.79 -2.71
C CYS A 238 -25.34 -30.08 -3.41
N ALA A 239 -25.58 -29.02 -4.19
CA ALA A 239 -24.51 -28.26 -4.86
C ALA A 239 -23.80 -27.30 -3.90
N ARG A 240 -24.45 -26.94 -2.78
CA ARG A 240 -23.91 -26.06 -1.74
C ARG A 240 -22.67 -26.65 -1.07
N GLN A 241 -22.62 -27.97 -0.91
CA GLN A 241 -21.50 -28.67 -0.27
C GLN A 241 -20.29 -28.82 -1.21
N ALA A 242 -20.49 -29.01 -2.51
CA ALA A 242 -19.39 -29.15 -3.47
C ALA A 242 -18.66 -27.82 -3.76
N VAL A 243 -19.38 -26.69 -3.68
CA VAL A 243 -18.78 -25.33 -3.79
C VAL A 243 -18.05 -24.94 -2.51
N MET A 244 -18.45 -25.48 -1.34
CA MET A 244 -17.83 -25.18 -0.05
C MET A 244 -16.63 -26.06 0.32
N THR A 245 -16.30 -27.09 -0.46
CA THR A 245 -15.15 -27.98 -0.22
C THR A 245 -13.89 -27.63 -1.01
N GLY A 246 -13.91 -26.58 -1.83
CA GLY A 246 -12.74 -26.04 -2.50
C GLY A 246 -12.14 -24.84 -1.73
N PRO A 247 -10.81 -24.64 -1.72
CA PRO A 247 -10.13 -23.63 -0.91
C PRO A 247 -10.25 -22.20 -1.47
N VAL A 248 -11.41 -21.82 -1.99
CA VAL A 248 -11.62 -20.49 -2.60
C VAL A 248 -12.73 -19.80 -1.81
N ASP A 249 -12.34 -19.07 -0.76
CA ASP A 249 -13.25 -18.14 -0.11
C ASP A 249 -13.78 -17.20 -1.21
N GLY A 250 -15.09 -17.26 -1.50
CA GLY A 250 -15.69 -16.55 -2.63
C GLY A 250 -15.52 -15.02 -2.54
N PRO A 251 -16.08 -14.24 -3.50
CA PRO A 251 -15.94 -12.79 -3.56
C PRO A 251 -16.14 -12.05 -2.22
N ALA A 252 -17.03 -12.56 -1.35
CA ALA A 252 -17.26 -12.03 -0.01
C ALA A 252 -15.99 -11.89 0.87
N ALA A 253 -14.96 -12.72 0.67
CA ALA A 253 -13.69 -12.65 1.40
C ALA A 253 -12.92 -11.35 1.14
N LEU A 254 -13.13 -10.74 -0.03
CA LEU A 254 -12.50 -9.48 -0.41
C LEU A 254 -13.16 -8.25 0.21
N LEU A 255 -14.36 -8.38 0.81
CA LEU A 255 -15.08 -7.24 1.38
C LEU A 255 -14.26 -6.55 2.48
N SER A 256 -13.73 -7.31 3.44
CA SER A 256 -12.97 -6.76 4.57
C SER A 256 -11.66 -6.10 4.12
N PRO A 257 -10.81 -6.76 3.31
CA PRO A 257 -9.61 -6.11 2.78
C PRO A 257 -9.91 -4.88 1.93
N LEU A 258 -10.95 -4.88 1.08
CA LEU A 258 -11.30 -3.72 0.26
C LEU A 258 -11.81 -2.53 1.09
N MET A 259 -12.59 -2.78 2.15
CA MET A 259 -12.96 -1.73 3.10
C MET A 259 -11.74 -1.16 3.84
N GLY A 260 -10.80 -2.04 4.24
CA GLY A 260 -9.52 -1.62 4.79
C GLY A 260 -8.74 -0.72 3.85
N LEU A 261 -8.59 -1.13 2.58
CA LEU A 261 -7.89 -0.34 1.54
C LEU A 261 -8.58 1.01 1.32
N LEU A 262 -9.91 1.06 1.32
CA LEU A 262 -10.66 2.30 1.15
C LEU A 262 -10.39 3.28 2.30
N ASN A 263 -10.41 2.79 3.54
CA ASN A 263 -10.12 3.61 4.72
C ASN A 263 -8.68 4.11 4.69
N MET A 264 -7.73 3.25 4.34
CA MET A 264 -6.33 3.61 4.20
C MET A 264 -6.10 4.64 3.09
N ALA A 265 -6.72 4.49 1.91
CA ALA A 265 -6.60 5.46 0.83
C ALA A 265 -7.16 6.84 1.25
N LYS A 266 -8.29 6.87 1.96
CA LYS A 266 -8.82 8.11 2.56
C LYS A 266 -7.87 8.70 3.61
N GLY A 267 -7.28 7.86 4.45
CA GLY A 267 -6.26 8.23 5.44
C GLY A 267 -5.03 8.87 4.79
N LEU A 268 -4.52 8.27 3.70
CA LEU A 268 -3.45 8.85 2.89
C LEU A 268 -3.83 10.22 2.32
N GLY A 269 -5.06 10.39 1.81
CA GLY A 269 -5.54 11.68 1.31
C GLY A 269 -5.61 12.75 2.40
N SER A 270 -6.06 12.37 3.61
CA SER A 270 -6.02 13.25 4.78
C SER A 270 -4.58 13.60 5.17
N ASN A 271 -3.66 12.63 5.14
CA ASN A 271 -2.25 12.84 5.46
C ASN A 271 -1.55 13.76 4.45
N VAL A 272 -1.86 13.65 3.15
CA VAL A 272 -1.39 14.58 2.10
C VAL A 272 -1.89 15.99 2.40
N SER A 273 -3.20 16.14 2.63
CA SER A 273 -3.82 17.44 2.92
C SER A 273 -3.23 18.08 4.18
N SER A 274 -3.04 17.29 5.24
CA SER A 274 -2.39 17.74 6.46
C SER A 274 -0.96 18.19 6.21
N LEU A 275 -0.17 17.43 5.45
CA LEU A 275 1.21 17.77 5.14
C LEU A 275 1.30 19.06 4.31
N MET A 276 0.41 19.25 3.33
CA MET A 276 0.33 20.51 2.59
C MET A 276 0.03 21.70 3.52
N GLY A 277 -0.90 21.52 4.47
CA GLY A 277 -1.19 22.52 5.50
C GLY A 277 0.03 22.82 6.38
N ASP A 278 0.70 21.77 6.85
CA ASP A 278 1.89 21.91 7.70
C ASP A 278 3.02 22.65 6.95
N ILE A 279 3.29 22.31 5.69
CA ILE A 279 4.28 22.95 4.81
C ILE A 279 3.93 24.41 4.52
N ASN A 280 2.65 24.72 4.30
CA ASN A 280 2.23 26.11 4.13
C ASN A 280 2.44 26.91 5.42
N SER A 281 2.36 26.27 6.58
CA SER A 281 2.56 26.89 7.89
C SER A 281 4.02 26.96 8.38
N LEU A 282 4.98 26.39 7.64
CA LEU A 282 6.41 26.43 7.95
C LEU A 282 6.97 27.84 7.89
#